data_AF-A0A2A2M3K8-F1
#
_entry.id   AF-A0A2A2M3K8-F1
#
_cell.length_a   1.000
_cell.length_b   1.000
_cell.length_c   1.000
_cell.angle_alpha   90.00
_cell.angle_beta   90.00
_cell.angle_gamma   90.00
#
_symmetry.space_group_name_H-M   'P 1'
#
loop_
_entity.id
_entity.type
_entity.pdbx_description
1 polymer ?
#
loop_
_entity_poly.entity_id
_entity_poly.type
_entity_poly.pdbx_seq_one_letter_code
_entity_poly.pdbx_strand_id
1 'polypeptide(L)'
;MLEMPLISITPPTYQIENTNFFGITIRPSTAEILADFIIHKGWTEIIMFTDGDYSGIPMPSLWHHLHKKTNQSVSAHMVELPAEMDQFDEFLRQFHVRRFNDTHAFHSQRSAEDLKNQCKDIVIPKFNRIIIDTTSSSRMQKLLIAIRSAQFSQAYYHYVVGNFDFSPYDVEMFHQVRNLISF
;
A
#
# COMPACT_ATOMS: atom_id res chain seq x y z
N MET A 1 2.94 18.55 39.43
CA MET A 1 2.90 18.19 37.99
C MET A 1 4.03 18.94 37.30
N LEU A 2 4.75 18.30 36.38
CA LEU A 2 5.83 18.92 35.62
C LEU A 2 5.25 19.40 34.28
N GLU A 3 5.08 20.70 34.10
CA GLU A 3 4.52 21.33 32.89
C GLU A 3 5.63 21.64 31.87
N MET A 4 6.33 20.61 31.39
CA MET A 4 7.39 20.78 30.40
C MET A 4 6.88 20.35 29.01
N PRO A 5 6.95 21.22 27.98
CA PRO A 5 6.55 20.85 26.64
C PRO A 5 7.50 19.81 26.04
N LEU A 6 6.95 18.76 25.44
CA LEU A 6 7.67 17.75 24.69
C LEU A 6 7.44 17.98 23.20
N ILE A 7 8.52 18.26 22.47
CA ILE A 7 8.51 18.33 21.02
C ILE A 7 9.08 17.01 20.48
N SER A 8 8.23 16.21 19.84
CA SER A 8 8.62 14.92 19.28
C SER A 8 8.77 14.98 17.76
N ILE A 9 9.78 14.26 17.26
CA ILE A 9 9.99 13.96 15.84
C ILE A 9 9.50 12.55 15.47
N THR A 10 8.99 11.79 16.43
CA THR A 10 8.40 10.45 16.18
C THR A 10 6.99 10.61 15.62
N PRO A 11 6.50 9.68 14.78
CA PRO A 11 5.13 9.72 14.29
C PRO A 11 4.12 9.82 15.44
N PRO A 12 2.97 10.47 15.24
CA PRO A 12 1.95 10.55 16.27
C PRO A 12 1.41 9.15 16.55
N THR A 13 1.45 8.73 17.82
CA THR A 13 0.76 7.53 18.27
C THR A 13 -0.72 7.87 18.45
N TYR A 14 -1.57 7.30 17.60
CA TYR A 14 -3.01 7.43 17.71
C TYR A 14 -3.52 6.59 18.88
N GLN A 15 -3.41 7.14 20.08
CA GLN A 15 -4.31 6.77 21.16
C GLN A 15 -5.48 7.73 21.09
N ILE A 16 -6.67 7.19 20.86
CA ILE A 16 -7.95 7.94 20.78
C ILE A 16 -8.20 8.76 22.06
N GLU A 17 -7.46 8.49 23.14
CA GLU A 17 -7.56 9.14 24.45
C GLU A 17 -6.23 9.76 24.94
N ASN A 18 -5.35 10.23 24.05
CA ASN A 18 -4.14 10.92 24.53
C ASN A 18 -4.47 12.33 25.03
N THR A 19 -4.83 12.44 26.32
CA THR A 19 -5.12 13.71 27.04
C THR A 19 -3.87 14.53 27.35
N ASN A 20 -2.74 14.27 26.70
CA ASN A 20 -1.48 14.91 27.04
C ASN A 20 -1.26 16.20 26.23
N PHE A 21 -1.75 17.32 26.77
CA PHE A 21 -1.73 18.64 26.13
C PHE A 21 -0.33 19.28 25.98
N PHE A 22 0.71 18.68 26.58
CA PHE A 22 2.07 19.21 26.56
C PHE A 22 3.00 18.54 25.53
N GLY A 23 2.50 17.55 24.77
CA GLY A 23 3.25 16.91 23.70
C GLY A 23 2.79 17.41 22.32
N ILE A 24 3.73 17.86 21.49
CA ILE A 24 3.47 18.09 20.06
C ILE A 24 4.39 17.22 19.22
N THR A 25 3.85 16.60 18.19
CA THR A 25 4.62 15.89 17.18
C THR A 25 4.72 16.75 15.92
N ILE A 26 5.93 16.93 15.40
CA ILE A 26 6.17 17.67 14.15
C ILE A 26 5.99 16.75 12.93
N ARG A 27 6.22 15.43 13.11
CA ARG A 27 6.10 14.45 12.02
C ARG A 27 4.63 14.28 11.62
N PRO A 28 4.27 14.49 10.35
CA PRO A 28 2.90 14.28 9.90
C PRO A 28 2.49 12.81 10.05
N SER A 29 1.20 12.56 10.20
CA SER A 29 0.69 11.20 10.26
C SER A 29 0.82 10.50 8.90
N THR A 30 1.42 9.31 8.89
CA THR A 30 1.44 8.46 7.69
C THR A 30 0.03 8.18 7.17
N ALA A 31 -0.92 7.89 8.07
CA ALA A 31 -2.29 7.58 7.70
C ALA A 31 -2.98 8.77 7.03
N GLU A 32 -2.74 10.00 7.50
CA GLU A 32 -3.27 11.22 6.88
C GLU A 32 -2.68 11.46 5.50
N ILE A 33 -1.35 11.39 5.37
CA ILE A 33 -0.64 11.59 4.10
C ILE A 33 -1.10 10.54 3.08
N LEU A 34 -1.20 9.28 3.51
CA LEU A 34 -1.61 8.19 2.65
C LEU A 34 -3.08 8.34 2.20
N ALA A 35 -3.97 8.76 3.10
CA ALA A 35 -5.36 9.06 2.75
C ALA A 35 -5.42 10.16 1.67
N ASP A 36 -4.69 11.26 1.88
CA ASP A 36 -4.63 12.37 0.94
C ASP A 36 -4.06 11.96 -0.42
N PHE A 37 -3.05 11.10 -0.42
CA PHE A 37 -2.50 10.54 -1.63
C PHE A 37 -3.49 9.65 -2.38
N ILE A 38 -4.17 8.74 -1.68
CA ILE A 38 -5.19 7.84 -2.27
C ILE A 38 -6.30 8.68 -2.91
N ILE A 39 -6.78 9.71 -2.21
CA ILE A 39 -7.79 10.65 -2.71
C ILE A 39 -7.27 11.40 -3.94
N HIS A 40 -6.07 11.97 -3.85
CA HIS A 40 -5.45 12.71 -4.94
C HIS A 40 -5.27 11.85 -6.20
N LYS A 41 -4.93 10.56 -6.04
CA LYS A 41 -4.80 9.60 -7.15
C LYS A 41 -6.14 9.03 -7.63
N GLY A 42 -7.26 9.32 -6.96
CA GLY A 42 -8.57 8.75 -7.28
C GLY A 42 -8.62 7.24 -7.12
N TRP A 43 -7.92 6.69 -6.12
CA TRP A 43 -7.85 5.25 -5.92
C TRP A 43 -9.05 4.72 -5.12
N THR A 44 -9.84 3.85 -5.75
CA THR A 44 -11.03 3.22 -5.16
C THR A 44 -10.79 1.80 -4.63
N GLU A 45 -9.68 1.18 -5.02
CA GLU A 45 -9.25 -0.14 -4.58
C GLU A 45 -7.74 -0.13 -4.39
N ILE A 46 -7.29 -0.64 -3.25
CA ILE A 46 -5.89 -0.79 -2.87
C ILE A 46 -5.63 -2.19 -2.30
N ILE A 47 -4.38 -2.61 -2.35
CA ILE A 47 -3.86 -3.82 -1.72
C ILE A 47 -2.83 -3.35 -0.71
N MET A 48 -2.93 -3.81 0.54
CA MET A 48 -1.97 -3.45 1.57
C MET A 48 -1.14 -4.67 1.95
N PHE A 49 0.14 -4.62 1.62
CA PHE A 49 1.13 -5.54 2.15
C PHE A 49 1.48 -5.07 3.55
N THR A 50 1.25 -5.94 4.54
CA THR A 50 1.40 -5.60 5.95
C THR A 50 2.10 -6.72 6.71
N ASP A 51 2.81 -6.37 7.77
CA ASP A 51 3.31 -7.33 8.77
C ASP A 51 2.26 -7.64 9.86
N GLY A 52 0.97 -7.40 9.57
CA GLY A 52 -0.15 -7.73 10.47
C GLY A 52 -0.19 -6.80 11.68
N ASP A 53 -0.15 -7.38 12.88
CA ASP A 53 -0.22 -6.64 14.15
C ASP A 53 0.95 -5.65 14.36
N TYR A 54 2.03 -5.79 13.59
CA TYR A 54 3.19 -4.91 13.65
C TYR A 54 3.21 -3.82 12.57
N SER A 55 2.07 -3.61 11.90
CA SER A 55 1.83 -2.54 10.93
C SER A 55 2.16 -1.17 11.51
N GLY A 56 2.98 -0.38 10.80
CA GLY A 56 3.30 1.00 11.17
C GLY A 56 2.17 1.99 10.83
N ILE A 57 1.24 1.59 9.97
CA ILE A 57 0.12 2.42 9.54
C ILE A 57 -1.14 2.05 10.33
N PRO A 58 -1.66 2.94 11.19
CA PRO A 58 -2.90 2.67 11.91
C PRO A 58 -4.10 2.68 10.95
N MET A 59 -4.62 1.50 10.62
CA MET A 59 -5.77 1.34 9.71
C MET A 59 -7.02 2.11 10.14
N PRO A 60 -7.41 2.13 11.43
CA PRO A 60 -8.56 2.92 11.86
C PRO A 60 -8.41 4.41 11.53
N SER A 61 -7.20 4.96 11.69
CA SER A 61 -6.92 6.36 11.36
C SER A 61 -6.99 6.58 9.85
N LEU A 62 -6.38 5.70 9.05
CA LEU A 62 -6.43 5.78 7.58
C LEU A 62 -7.89 5.85 7.09
N TRP A 63 -8.74 4.94 7.58
CA TRP A 63 -10.16 4.92 7.22
C TRP A 63 -10.91 6.14 7.73
N HIS A 64 -10.64 6.59 8.95
CA HIS A 64 -11.22 7.82 9.48
C HIS A 64 -10.92 9.03 8.57
N HIS A 65 -9.67 9.20 8.12
CA HIS A 65 -9.28 10.30 7.25
C HIS A 65 -9.89 10.21 5.86
N LEU A 66 -9.94 9.00 5.28
CA LEU A 66 -10.61 8.77 4.00
C LEU A 66 -12.09 9.12 4.09
N HIS A 67 -12.82 8.59 5.07
CA HIS A 67 -14.25 8.90 5.26
C HIS A 67 -14.52 10.38 5.56
N LYS A 68 -13.62 11.05 6.28
CA LYS A 68 -13.77 12.47 6.59
C LYS A 68 -13.59 13.36 5.37
N LYS A 69 -12.69 12.99 4.45
CA LYS A 69 -12.31 13.84 3.30
C LYS A 69 -13.00 13.44 1.99
N THR A 70 -13.49 12.21 1.87
CA THR A 70 -14.19 11.73 0.69
C THR A 70 -15.43 10.91 1.05
N ASN A 71 -16.49 11.07 0.26
CA ASN A 71 -17.69 10.23 0.33
C ASN A 71 -17.55 8.96 -0.52
N GLN A 72 -16.39 8.74 -1.15
CA GLN A 72 -16.11 7.54 -1.93
C GLN A 72 -15.65 6.41 -1.02
N SER A 73 -16.22 5.21 -1.23
CA SER A 73 -15.74 3.99 -0.59
C SER A 73 -14.43 3.55 -1.24
N VAL A 74 -13.37 3.42 -0.44
CA VAL A 74 -12.11 2.80 -0.86
C VAL A 74 -12.07 1.39 -0.30
N SER A 75 -11.91 0.39 -1.16
CA SER A 75 -11.73 -1.01 -0.75
C SER A 75 -10.26 -1.31 -0.51
N ALA A 76 -9.93 -1.95 0.61
CA ALA A 76 -8.60 -2.48 0.88
C ALA A 76 -8.61 -3.99 1.00
N HIS A 77 -7.67 -4.62 0.30
CA HIS A 77 -7.34 -6.02 0.50
C HIS A 77 -6.04 -6.10 1.30
N MET A 78 -6.13 -6.53 2.55
CA MET A 78 -4.95 -6.76 3.38
C MET A 78 -4.31 -8.10 3.02
N VAL A 79 -3.00 -8.09 2.83
CA VAL A 79 -2.20 -9.28 2.52
C VAL A 79 -1.00 -9.26 3.46
N GLU A 80 -0.95 -10.25 4.34
CA GLU A 80 0.16 -10.41 5.27
C GLU A 80 1.40 -10.91 4.52
N LEU A 81 2.54 -10.28 4.81
CA LEU A 81 3.83 -10.66 4.28
C LEU A 81 4.38 -11.88 5.04
N PRO A 82 5.11 -12.79 4.37
CA PRO A 82 5.74 -13.94 5.04
C PRO A 82 6.68 -13.50 6.16
N ALA A 83 6.63 -14.15 7.33
CA ALA A 83 7.50 -13.79 8.46
C ALA A 83 9.00 -13.84 8.07
N GLU A 84 9.39 -14.87 7.32
CA GLU A 84 10.76 -15.05 6.84
C GLU A 84 11.02 -14.28 5.55
N MET A 85 12.00 -13.38 5.55
CA MET A 85 12.29 -12.51 4.40
C MET A 85 12.80 -13.27 3.17
N ASP A 86 13.35 -14.47 3.36
CA ASP A 86 13.82 -15.32 2.26
C ASP A 86 12.66 -15.96 1.47
N GLN A 87 11.42 -15.84 1.97
CA GLN A 87 10.23 -16.34 1.29
C GLN A 87 9.56 -15.30 0.37
N PHE A 88 10.06 -14.06 0.34
CA PHE A 88 9.44 -12.98 -0.43
C PHE A 88 9.37 -13.26 -1.93
N ASP A 89 10.40 -13.86 -2.51
CA ASP A 89 10.41 -14.18 -3.94
C ASP A 89 9.27 -15.15 -4.31
N GLU A 90 9.11 -16.22 -3.54
CA GLU A 90 8.07 -17.23 -3.76
C GLU A 90 6.67 -16.65 -3.48
N PHE A 91 6.53 -15.87 -2.40
CA PHE A 91 5.29 -15.17 -2.09
C PHE A 91 4.86 -14.26 -3.24
N LEU A 92 5.77 -13.43 -3.75
CA LEU A 92 5.46 -12.54 -4.88
C LEU A 92 5.09 -13.36 -6.11
N ARG A 93 5.80 -14.44 -6.43
CA ARG A 93 5.46 -15.31 -7.56
C ARG A 93 4.03 -15.84 -7.46
N GLN A 94 3.66 -16.38 -6.29
CA GLN A 94 2.30 -16.89 -6.06
C GLN A 94 1.24 -15.79 -6.14
N PHE A 95 1.52 -14.64 -5.51
CA PHE A 95 0.66 -13.46 -5.56
C PHE A 95 0.39 -13.02 -7.00
N HIS A 96 1.42 -12.93 -7.83
CA HIS A 96 1.30 -12.53 -9.24
C HIS A 96 0.49 -13.52 -10.05
N VAL A 97 0.74 -14.83 -9.92
CA VAL A 97 -0.02 -15.87 -10.62
C VAL A 97 -1.50 -15.82 -10.25
N ARG A 98 -1.80 -15.71 -8.95
CA ARG A 98 -3.18 -15.57 -8.47
C ARG A 98 -3.84 -14.33 -9.08
N ARG A 99 -3.14 -13.20 -9.07
CA ARG A 99 -3.70 -11.94 -9.53
C ARG A 99 -3.91 -11.88 -11.03
N PHE A 100 -3.00 -12.49 -11.79
CA PHE A 100 -3.17 -12.71 -13.22
C PHE A 100 -4.43 -13.55 -13.48
N ASN A 101 -4.59 -14.67 -12.78
CA ASN A 101 -5.77 -15.52 -12.93
C ASN A 101 -7.08 -14.81 -12.58
N ASP A 102 -7.14 -14.06 -11.48
CA ASP A 102 -8.35 -13.32 -11.08
C ASP A 102 -8.80 -12.32 -12.15
N THR A 103 -7.83 -11.67 -12.80
CA THR A 103 -8.11 -10.67 -13.85
C THR A 103 -8.62 -11.33 -15.13
N HIS A 104 -8.24 -12.59 -15.40
CA HIS A 104 -8.66 -13.34 -16.59
C HIS A 104 -9.87 -14.25 -16.32
N ALA A 105 -10.12 -14.66 -15.08
CA ALA A 105 -11.21 -15.55 -14.68
C ALA A 105 -12.58 -14.84 -14.68
N PHE A 106 -12.62 -13.53 -14.41
CA PHE A 106 -13.86 -12.74 -14.46
C PHE A 106 -14.55 -12.76 -15.84
N HIS A 107 -13.85 -13.18 -16.90
CA HIS A 107 -14.40 -13.28 -18.26
C HIS A 107 -14.93 -14.66 -18.64
N SER A 108 -14.68 -15.74 -17.89
CA SER A 108 -15.17 -17.09 -18.24
C SER A 108 -16.56 -17.43 -17.71
N GLN A 109 -17.14 -16.58 -16.86
CA GLN A 109 -18.48 -16.78 -16.26
C GLN A 109 -19.60 -15.96 -16.92
N ARG A 110 -19.36 -15.27 -18.05
CA ARG A 110 -20.47 -14.74 -18.86
C ARG A 110 -21.11 -15.87 -19.65
N SER A 111 -22.37 -16.14 -19.31
CA SER A 111 -23.27 -17.14 -19.88
C SER A 111 -23.15 -17.27 -21.40
N ALA A 112 -23.28 -18.51 -21.90
CA ALA A 112 -23.22 -18.91 -23.31
C ALA A 112 -24.31 -18.29 -24.23
N GLU A 113 -24.99 -17.21 -23.81
CA GLU A 113 -26.12 -16.60 -24.53
C GLU A 113 -25.77 -15.28 -25.26
N ASP A 114 -24.60 -14.68 -25.05
CA ASP A 114 -24.25 -13.36 -25.61
C ASP A 114 -23.43 -13.40 -26.92
N LEU A 115 -23.42 -14.53 -27.65
CA LEU A 115 -22.57 -14.73 -28.84
C LEU A 115 -22.96 -13.92 -30.10
N LYS A 116 -23.77 -12.85 -30.00
CA LYS A 116 -24.22 -12.07 -31.17
C LYS A 116 -23.80 -10.60 -31.23
N ASN A 117 -23.23 -10.02 -30.19
CA ASN A 117 -22.75 -8.63 -30.24
C ASN A 117 -21.24 -8.57 -30.01
N GLN A 118 -20.49 -8.85 -31.06
CA GLN A 118 -19.04 -8.78 -31.10
C GLN A 118 -18.57 -7.32 -31.14
N CYS A 119 -18.81 -6.56 -30.06
CA CYS A 119 -17.86 -5.54 -29.67
C CYS A 119 -16.71 -6.29 -29.02
N LYS A 120 -15.51 -6.22 -29.60
CA LYS A 120 -14.29 -6.74 -28.97
C LYS A 120 -14.23 -6.16 -27.55
N ASP A 121 -14.46 -6.99 -26.54
CA ASP A 121 -14.27 -6.59 -25.14
C ASP A 121 -12.85 -6.06 -25.02
N ILE A 122 -12.71 -4.75 -24.85
CA ILE A 122 -11.42 -4.13 -24.54
C ILE A 122 -11.10 -4.60 -23.13
N VAL A 123 -10.21 -5.59 -23.01
CA VAL A 123 -9.70 -6.05 -21.72
C VAL A 123 -8.91 -4.88 -21.14
N ILE A 124 -9.52 -4.16 -20.19
CA ILE A 124 -8.83 -3.12 -19.44
C ILE A 124 -8.04 -3.83 -18.33
N PRO A 125 -6.70 -3.82 -18.38
CA PRO A 125 -5.89 -4.47 -17.36
C PRO A 125 -6.13 -3.82 -16.01
N LYS A 126 -6.39 -4.63 -14.99
CA LYS A 126 -6.60 -4.16 -13.62
C LYS A 126 -5.25 -3.75 -13.02
N PHE A 127 -5.09 -2.46 -12.72
CA PHE A 127 -3.91 -1.94 -12.02
C PHE A 127 -3.89 -2.41 -10.56
N ASN A 128 -2.75 -2.94 -10.13
CA ASN A 128 -2.51 -3.33 -8.75
C ASN A 128 -1.85 -2.16 -8.01
N ARG A 129 -2.63 -1.54 -7.13
CA ARG A 129 -2.21 -0.40 -6.30
C ARG A 129 -1.81 -0.94 -4.94
N ILE A 130 -0.50 -1.14 -4.74
CA ILE A 130 0.04 -1.84 -3.59
C ILE A 130 0.68 -0.84 -2.63
N ILE A 131 0.20 -0.83 -1.39
CA ILE A 131 0.80 -0.08 -0.29
C ILE A 131 1.63 -1.06 0.53
N ILE A 132 2.90 -0.75 0.74
CA ILE A 132 3.84 -1.57 1.49
C ILE A 132 4.03 -0.95 2.88
N ASP A 133 3.64 -1.71 3.89
CA ASP A 133 3.88 -1.40 5.31
C ASP A 133 4.66 -2.55 5.94
N THR A 134 5.92 -2.29 6.26
CA THR A 134 6.82 -3.26 6.88
C THR A 134 7.39 -2.70 8.16
N THR A 135 7.59 -3.57 9.13
CA THR A 135 8.13 -3.30 10.48
C THR A 135 9.52 -2.69 10.52
N SER A 136 10.34 -2.88 9.49
CA SER A 136 11.72 -2.40 9.49
C SER A 136 12.24 -2.08 8.08
N SER A 137 13.21 -1.17 8.00
CA SER A 137 13.87 -0.81 6.74
C SER A 137 14.57 -2.01 6.08
N SER A 138 15.19 -2.91 6.85
CA SER A 138 15.88 -4.09 6.29
C SER A 138 14.90 -5.04 5.59
N ARG A 139 13.74 -5.27 6.21
CA ARG A 139 12.68 -6.09 5.65
C ARG A 139 12.07 -5.48 4.40
N MET A 140 11.84 -4.18 4.44
CA MET A 140 11.42 -3.40 3.27
C MET A 140 12.41 -3.54 2.11
N GLN A 141 13.70 -3.32 2.36
CA GLN A 141 14.75 -3.41 1.35
C GLN A 141 14.78 -4.80 0.71
N LYS A 142 14.68 -5.86 1.52
CA LYS A 142 14.64 -7.23 1.02
C LYS A 142 13.40 -7.49 0.16
N LEU A 143 12.22 -7.00 0.56
CA LEU A 143 10.99 -7.10 -0.24
C LEU A 143 11.10 -6.33 -1.57
N LEU A 144 11.66 -5.12 -1.54
CA LEU A 144 11.88 -4.29 -2.71
C LEU A 144 12.85 -4.95 -3.71
N ILE A 145 13.91 -5.59 -3.22
CA ILE A 145 14.81 -6.41 -4.03
C ILE A 145 14.04 -7.56 -4.68
N ALA A 146 13.19 -8.27 -3.94
CA ALA A 146 12.38 -9.36 -4.47
C ALA A 146 11.37 -8.88 -5.54
N ILE A 147 10.69 -7.75 -5.29
CA ILE A 147 9.80 -7.08 -6.26
C ILE A 147 10.52 -6.79 -7.57
N ARG A 148 11.76 -6.29 -7.50
CA ARG A 148 12.56 -6.00 -8.68
C ARG A 148 12.97 -7.28 -9.41
N SER A 149 13.41 -8.29 -8.66
CA SER A 149 13.89 -9.57 -9.22
C SER A 149 12.79 -10.40 -9.87
N ALA A 150 11.55 -10.24 -9.43
CA ALA A 150 10.42 -11.02 -9.92
C ALA A 150 9.99 -10.66 -11.37
N GLN A 151 10.60 -9.62 -12.00
CA GLN A 151 10.52 -9.30 -13.43
C GLN A 151 9.10 -9.31 -14.07
N PHE A 152 8.04 -9.15 -13.28
CA PHE A 152 6.68 -9.05 -13.80
C PHE A 152 6.46 -7.72 -14.52
N SER A 153 5.41 -7.62 -15.33
CA SER A 153 5.08 -6.39 -16.05
C SER A 153 4.74 -5.27 -15.06
N GLN A 154 5.73 -4.43 -14.78
CA GLN A 154 5.60 -3.33 -13.82
C GLN A 154 4.60 -2.27 -14.29
N ALA A 155 4.21 -2.27 -15.57
CA ALA A 155 3.18 -1.39 -16.12
C ALA A 155 1.81 -1.53 -15.42
N TYR A 156 1.56 -2.64 -14.73
CA TYR A 156 0.31 -2.89 -14.01
C TYR A 156 0.42 -2.80 -12.49
N TYR A 157 1.57 -2.37 -11.96
CA TYR A 157 1.81 -2.32 -10.52
C TYR A 157 2.27 -0.93 -10.09
N HIS A 158 1.52 -0.32 -9.18
CA HIS A 158 1.85 0.96 -8.57
C HIS A 158 2.15 0.71 -7.10
N TYR A 159 3.42 0.81 -6.72
CA TYR A 159 3.87 0.61 -5.34
C TYR A 159 4.01 1.93 -4.61
N VAL A 160 3.48 1.98 -3.39
CA VAL A 160 3.61 3.09 -2.45
C VAL A 160 4.18 2.53 -1.16
N VAL A 161 5.22 3.16 -0.65
CA VAL A 161 5.84 2.73 0.60
C VAL A 161 5.33 3.63 1.72
N GLY A 162 4.75 3.01 2.75
CA GLY A 162 4.12 3.71 3.88
C GLY A 162 5.07 3.97 5.04
N ASN A 163 6.38 3.88 4.84
CA ASN A 163 7.36 4.29 5.85
C ASN A 163 8.15 5.50 5.34
N PHE A 164 8.56 6.38 6.26
CA PHE A 164 9.45 7.50 5.95
C PHE A 164 10.93 7.14 6.06
N ASP A 165 11.28 5.91 6.49
CA ASP A 165 12.68 5.48 6.62
C ASP A 165 13.26 4.99 5.28
N PHE A 166 12.80 5.58 4.18
CA PHE A 166 13.21 5.23 2.83
C PHE A 166 14.61 5.79 2.56
N SER A 167 15.59 4.94 2.27
CA SER A 167 16.96 5.41 2.07
C SER A 167 17.13 6.02 0.67
N PRO A 168 18.07 6.97 0.48
CA PRO A 168 18.39 7.50 -0.84
C PRO A 168 18.78 6.40 -1.84
N TYR A 169 19.42 5.33 -1.38
CA TYR A 169 19.73 4.16 -2.20
C TYR A 169 18.47 3.48 -2.74
N ASP A 170 17.45 3.31 -1.90
CA ASP A 170 16.17 2.74 -2.31
C ASP A 170 15.49 3.64 -3.35
N VAL A 171 15.51 4.96 -3.13
CA VAL A 171 15.00 5.95 -4.08
C VAL A 171 15.69 5.84 -5.45
N GLU A 172 17.02 5.78 -5.48
CA GLU A 172 17.81 5.64 -6.71
C GLU A 172 17.51 4.33 -7.44
N MET A 173 17.37 3.22 -6.69
CA MET A 173 17.06 1.91 -7.26
C MET A 173 15.71 1.86 -7.98
N PHE A 174 14.74 2.70 -7.60
CA PHE A 174 13.40 2.71 -8.22
C PHE A 174 13.14 3.87 -9.17
N HIS A 175 13.90 4.97 -9.09
CA HIS A 175 13.79 6.07 -10.07
C HIS A 175 14.17 5.65 -11.49
N GLN A 176 15.10 4.72 -11.64
CA GLN A 176 15.47 4.17 -12.95
C GLN A 176 14.32 3.40 -13.62
N VAL A 177 13.25 3.09 -12.87
CA VAL A 177 12.17 2.20 -13.27
C VAL A 177 10.80 2.89 -13.36
N ARG A 178 10.68 4.18 -13.00
CA ARG A 178 9.44 5.00 -13.06
C ARG A 178 8.21 4.47 -12.30
N ASN A 179 8.35 3.60 -11.29
CA ASN A 179 7.20 2.90 -10.69
C ASN A 179 7.04 3.03 -9.15
N LEU A 180 7.75 3.96 -8.48
CA LEU A 180 7.66 4.12 -7.03
C LEU A 180 7.50 5.59 -6.61
N ILE A 181 6.65 5.84 -5.62
CA ILE A 181 6.50 7.12 -4.93
C ILE A 181 6.69 6.85 -3.43
N SER A 182 7.66 7.54 -2.82
CA SER A 182 7.87 7.60 -1.36
C SER A 182 7.58 9.03 -0.86
N PHE A 183 7.25 9.17 0.42
CA PHE A 183 7.02 10.45 1.10
C PHE A 183 8.17 10.80 2.04
#